data_AF-A0A3A8B5J0-F1
#
_entry.id   AF-A0A3A8B5J0-F1
#
_cell.length_a   1.000
_cell.length_b   1.000
_cell.length_c   1.000
_cell.angle_alpha   90.00
_cell.angle_beta   90.00
_cell.angle_gamma   90.00
#
_symmetry.space_group_name_H-M   'P 1'
#
loop_
_entity.id
_entity.type
_entity.pdbx_description
1 polymer ?
#
loop_
_entity_poly.entity_id
_entity_poly.type
_entity_poly.pdbx_seq_one_letter_code
_entity_poly.pdbx_strand_id
1 'polypeptide(L)'
;MRGALVTVGGRQYEVIPDLRAVDRAFAIAAVTDDADGRAIAREVTLASNSPATFSARSDREVALAGNPNLAFIDRSVPHSVTLDLSAPGYRDASVDVTIPAFAPLPHRHDIALRRLPFTMTGRVFGRSAGPNPTFDPLAGAALTISPIPAAGGELPLLLRQPLRADAGAAATIRRRAIAPLASVAAIDDALAGQALLAIDDGSGVADGQLLRVGPNHRRFYAEVAQLIAHPDRPAPAALLTLTEGLAGTVGAGAMIDRFNPGGFSGSTGNLIGAAHAGEAVISLDALPAAGGVLVLREAGQPDRYHDAQALSGPNGDYLIAGMARIDAPAIEVSAAGFTTNTSTYEADHLRAGPVDWYLVP
;
A
#
# COMPACT_ATOMS: atom_id res chain seq x y z
N MET A 1 43.05 -32.80 5.35
CA MET A 1 42.50 -31.97 6.44
C MET A 1 43.39 -32.18 7.66
N ARG A 2 43.89 -31.13 8.31
CA ARG A 2 44.60 -31.25 9.59
C ARG A 2 43.54 -31.16 10.70
N GLY A 3 43.49 -32.14 11.60
CA GLY A 3 42.59 -32.12 12.76
C GLY A 3 42.93 -30.97 13.71
N ALA A 4 41.93 -30.44 14.41
CA ALA A 4 42.15 -29.46 15.47
C ALA A 4 42.67 -30.17 16.72
N LEU A 5 43.70 -29.61 17.37
CA LEU A 5 44.23 -30.16 18.62
C LEU A 5 43.60 -29.43 19.81
N VAL A 6 42.99 -30.18 20.72
CA VAL A 6 42.40 -29.66 21.95
C VAL A 6 43.15 -30.23 23.14
N THR A 7 43.52 -29.38 24.10
CA THR A 7 44.23 -29.80 25.31
C THR A 7 43.27 -29.83 26.49
N VAL A 8 43.08 -31.01 27.10
CA VAL A 8 42.25 -31.20 28.30
C VAL A 8 43.08 -31.95 29.35
N GLY A 9 43.22 -31.37 30.54
CA GLY A 9 43.99 -32.00 31.63
C GLY A 9 45.44 -32.33 31.27
N GLY A 10 46.11 -31.51 30.45
CA GLY A 10 47.49 -31.71 30.02
C GLY A 10 47.69 -32.79 28.95
N ARG A 11 46.61 -33.37 28.42
CA ARG A 11 46.65 -34.29 27.27
C ARG A 11 46.15 -33.60 26.01
N GLN A 12 46.84 -33.82 24.89
CA GLN A 12 46.39 -33.38 23.58
C GLN A 12 45.52 -34.45 22.94
N TYR A 13 44.35 -34.02 22.48
CA TYR A 13 43.41 -34.82 21.71
C TYR A 13 43.38 -34.27 20.29
N GLU A 14 43.58 -35.14 19.31
CA GLU A 14 43.33 -34.80 17.91
C GLU A 14 41.85 -34.99 17.62
N VAL A 15 41.18 -33.88 17.32
CA VAL A 15 39.82 -33.92 16.80
C VAL A 15 39.94 -34.27 15.33
N ILE A 16 39.68 -35.53 15.01
CA ILE A 16 39.55 -36.00 13.62
C ILE A 16 38.10 -35.70 13.20
N PRO A 17 37.86 -34.73 12.32
CA PRO A 17 36.52 -34.52 11.79
C PRO A 17 36.18 -35.67 10.83
N ASP A 18 35.53 -36.71 11.36
CA ASP A 18 35.10 -37.91 10.61
C ASP A 18 33.73 -37.73 9.93
N LEU A 19 33.09 -36.58 10.12
CA LEU A 19 31.80 -36.28 9.52
C LEU A 19 32.00 -35.37 8.31
N ARG A 20 31.74 -35.91 7.10
CA ARG A 20 31.26 -35.06 6.01
C ARG A 20 29.90 -34.51 6.44
N ALA A 21 29.88 -33.27 6.92
CA ALA A 21 28.63 -32.56 7.10
C ALA A 21 28.00 -32.39 5.71
N VAL A 22 26.98 -33.20 5.42
CA VAL A 22 26.13 -33.01 4.25
C VAL A 22 24.96 -32.17 4.74
N ASP A 23 25.06 -30.86 4.55
CA ASP A 23 23.93 -29.98 4.80
C ASP A 23 22.79 -30.36 3.87
N ARG A 24 21.56 -30.33 4.41
CA ARG A 24 20.35 -30.64 3.65
C ARG A 24 19.47 -29.41 3.61
N ALA A 25 18.86 -29.19 2.46
CA ALA A 25 17.77 -28.23 2.36
C ALA A 25 16.56 -28.77 3.12
N PHE A 26 16.04 -27.97 4.04
CA PHE A 26 14.84 -28.25 4.82
C PHE A 26 13.61 -27.64 4.20
N ALA A 27 13.76 -26.42 3.70
CA ALA A 27 12.74 -25.70 2.96
C ALA A 27 13.35 -25.10 1.70
N ILE A 28 12.56 -25.07 0.63
CA ILE A 28 12.82 -24.35 -0.61
C ILE A 28 11.62 -23.46 -0.90
N ALA A 29 11.88 -22.31 -1.51
CA ALA A 29 10.87 -21.36 -1.88
C ALA A 29 11.21 -20.77 -3.23
N ALA A 30 10.30 -20.87 -4.22
CA ALA A 30 10.36 -19.91 -5.31
C ALA A 30 10.00 -18.54 -4.73
N VAL A 31 10.81 -17.53 -5.04
CA VAL A 31 10.49 -16.15 -4.68
C VAL A 31 10.11 -15.41 -5.93
N THR A 32 8.85 -14.99 -6.00
CA THR A 32 8.29 -14.28 -7.14
C THR A 32 7.87 -12.88 -6.75
N ASP A 33 7.77 -12.02 -7.74
CA ASP A 33 7.05 -10.76 -7.66
C ASP A 33 5.54 -11.03 -7.60
N ASP A 34 4.81 -10.36 -6.72
CA ASP A 34 3.37 -10.57 -6.60
C ASP A 34 2.52 -9.96 -7.71
N ALA A 35 3.08 -9.04 -8.51
CA ALA A 35 2.34 -8.31 -9.53
C ALA A 35 2.35 -9.03 -10.89
N ASP A 36 3.47 -9.67 -11.25
CA ASP A 36 3.65 -10.38 -12.54
C ASP A 36 4.06 -11.85 -12.39
N GLY A 37 4.35 -12.33 -11.18
CA GLY A 37 4.83 -13.69 -10.93
C GLY A 37 6.27 -13.95 -11.38
N ARG A 38 7.02 -12.92 -11.78
CA ARG A 38 8.41 -13.05 -12.23
C ARG A 38 9.29 -13.54 -11.08
N ALA A 39 10.19 -14.48 -11.36
CA ALA A 39 11.15 -14.96 -10.37
C ALA A 39 12.18 -13.87 -10.01
N ILE A 40 12.37 -13.64 -8.71
CA ILE A 40 13.28 -12.62 -8.15
C ILE A 40 14.29 -13.17 -7.15
N ALA A 41 14.32 -14.50 -6.93
CA ALA A 41 15.16 -15.17 -5.94
C ALA A 41 16.65 -14.78 -5.99
N ARG A 42 17.19 -14.44 -7.16
CA ARG A 42 18.59 -14.02 -7.33
C ARG A 42 18.95 -12.76 -6.54
N GLU A 43 18.01 -11.85 -6.37
CA GLU A 43 18.20 -10.53 -5.75
C GLU A 43 17.84 -10.53 -4.26
N VAL A 44 17.28 -11.64 -3.76
CA VAL A 44 16.79 -11.78 -2.40
C VAL A 44 17.92 -12.11 -1.44
N THR A 45 17.88 -11.44 -0.29
CA THR A 45 18.61 -11.83 0.92
C THR A 45 17.64 -12.57 1.83
N LEU A 46 18.02 -13.78 2.25
CA LEU A 46 17.26 -14.62 3.15
C LEU A 46 18.00 -14.73 4.49
N ALA A 47 17.33 -14.37 5.57
CA ALA A 47 17.75 -14.61 6.94
C ALA A 47 16.75 -15.53 7.66
N SER A 48 17.20 -16.18 8.73
CA SER A 48 16.38 -17.07 9.55
C SER A 48 16.65 -16.81 11.02
N ASN A 49 15.62 -16.94 11.85
CA ASN A 49 15.73 -16.86 13.30
C ASN A 49 16.37 -18.11 13.94
N SER A 50 16.65 -19.17 13.17
CA SER A 50 17.32 -20.38 13.67
C SER A 50 18.85 -20.27 13.48
N PRO A 51 19.65 -20.26 14.55
CA PRO A 51 21.11 -20.09 14.46
C PRO A 51 21.83 -21.31 13.86
N ALA A 52 21.15 -22.45 13.76
CA ALA A 52 21.70 -23.70 13.22
C ALA A 52 21.36 -23.92 11.73
N THR A 53 20.72 -22.95 11.10
CA THR A 53 20.43 -22.94 9.66
C THR A 53 21.23 -21.85 8.96
N PHE A 54 21.39 -22.00 7.65
CA PHE A 54 21.91 -20.97 6.77
C PHE A 54 21.05 -20.90 5.51
N SER A 55 21.09 -19.76 4.84
CA SER A 55 20.41 -19.56 3.57
C SER A 55 21.30 -19.94 2.40
N ALA A 56 20.71 -20.61 1.42
CA ALA A 56 21.27 -20.80 0.09
C ALA A 56 20.33 -20.18 -0.94
N ARG A 57 20.87 -19.75 -2.07
CA ARG A 57 20.09 -19.13 -3.15
C ARG A 57 20.52 -19.66 -4.51
N SER A 58 19.57 -19.69 -5.42
CA SER A 58 19.74 -19.95 -6.85
C SER A 58 19.06 -18.85 -7.66
N ASP A 59 19.05 -18.98 -8.99
CA ASP A 59 18.37 -18.01 -9.86
C ASP A 59 16.85 -18.00 -9.71
N ARG A 60 16.25 -19.08 -9.16
CA ARG A 60 14.79 -19.25 -9.10
C ARG A 60 14.25 -19.50 -7.70
N GLU A 61 15.08 -20.06 -6.82
CA GLU A 61 14.66 -20.49 -5.50
C GLU A 61 15.66 -20.06 -4.43
N VAL A 62 15.13 -19.76 -3.25
CA VAL A 62 15.90 -19.69 -2.00
C VAL A 62 15.68 -20.96 -1.21
N ALA A 63 16.66 -21.35 -0.40
CA ALA A 63 16.62 -22.54 0.41
C ALA A 63 17.12 -22.27 1.82
N LEU A 64 16.45 -22.86 2.80
CA LEU A 64 16.93 -22.96 4.17
C LEU A 64 17.64 -24.30 4.31
N ALA A 65 18.94 -24.30 4.62
CA ALA A 65 19.76 -25.49 4.73
C ALA A 65 20.52 -25.53 6.06
N GLY A 66 21.05 -26.71 6.39
CA GLY A 66 21.85 -26.89 7.59
C GLY A 66 22.01 -28.36 7.96
N ASN A 67 22.63 -28.59 9.11
CA ASN A 67 22.80 -29.94 9.63
C ASN A 67 21.48 -30.42 10.25
N PRO A 68 20.86 -31.52 9.75
CA PRO A 68 19.57 -32.00 10.25
C PRO A 68 19.59 -32.33 11.74
N ASN A 69 20.74 -32.77 12.27
CA ASN A 69 20.90 -33.14 13.67
C ASN A 69 21.11 -31.93 14.59
N LEU A 70 21.28 -30.72 14.04
CA LEU A 70 21.46 -29.48 14.82
C LEU A 70 20.30 -28.51 14.61
N ALA A 71 19.85 -28.34 13.36
CA ALA A 71 18.76 -27.44 13.01
C ALA A 71 17.40 -27.95 13.50
N PHE A 72 17.18 -29.27 13.46
CA PHE A 72 15.91 -29.91 13.82
C PHE A 72 16.16 -31.23 14.57
N ILE A 73 16.67 -31.13 15.80
CA ILE A 73 17.18 -32.24 16.63
C ILE A 73 16.15 -33.38 16.78
N ASP A 74 14.86 -33.06 16.90
CA ASP A 74 13.78 -34.04 17.00
C ASP A 74 12.80 -33.93 15.82
N ARG A 75 12.91 -34.86 14.87
CA ARG A 75 12.07 -34.87 13.65
C ARG A 75 10.66 -35.42 13.88
N SER A 76 10.34 -35.83 15.10
CA SER A 76 9.00 -36.29 15.48
C SER A 76 8.06 -35.15 15.88
N VAL A 77 8.58 -33.94 16.03
CA VAL A 77 7.84 -32.73 16.37
C VAL A 77 7.94 -31.74 15.20
N PRO A 78 6.86 -31.00 14.88
CA PRO A 78 6.94 -29.92 13.90
C PRO A 78 7.82 -28.78 14.41
N HIS A 79 8.57 -28.15 13.49
CA HIS A 79 9.42 -27.01 13.80
C HIS A 79 8.99 -25.80 12.99
N SER A 80 8.71 -24.69 13.66
CA SER A 80 8.40 -23.42 13.01
C SER A 80 9.66 -22.56 12.97
N VAL A 81 9.97 -22.05 11.78
CA VAL A 81 11.10 -21.17 11.51
C VAL A 81 10.57 -19.94 10.82
N THR A 82 10.99 -18.76 11.28
CA THR A 82 10.66 -17.51 10.61
C THR A 82 11.77 -17.19 9.61
N LEU A 83 11.36 -16.90 8.38
CA LEU A 83 12.21 -16.50 7.28
C LEU A 83 12.01 -15.01 7.02
N ASP A 84 13.09 -14.24 7.11
CA ASP A 84 13.10 -12.82 6.75
C ASP A 84 13.69 -12.66 5.36
N LEU A 85 12.92 -12.10 4.44
CA LEU A 85 13.28 -11.88 3.06
C LEU A 85 13.35 -10.38 2.78
N SER A 86 14.42 -9.95 2.13
CA SER A 86 14.58 -8.57 1.65
C SER A 86 15.12 -8.58 0.23
N ALA A 87 14.62 -7.67 -0.61
CA ALA A 87 15.09 -7.47 -1.98
C ALA A 87 14.98 -5.99 -2.37
N PRO A 88 15.95 -5.44 -3.13
CA PRO A 88 15.87 -4.06 -3.60
C PRO A 88 14.57 -3.78 -4.37
N GLY A 89 13.84 -2.73 -3.98
CA GLY A 89 12.58 -2.36 -4.64
C GLY A 89 11.36 -3.16 -4.18
N TYR A 90 11.49 -4.04 -3.18
CA TYR A 90 10.41 -4.80 -2.56
C TYR A 90 10.29 -4.47 -1.08
N ARG A 91 9.11 -4.73 -0.51
CA ARG A 91 8.90 -4.76 0.93
C ARG A 91 9.56 -5.99 1.51
N ASP A 92 10.15 -5.82 2.68
CA ASP A 92 10.62 -6.94 3.46
C ASP A 92 9.42 -7.82 3.85
N ALA A 93 9.62 -9.14 3.84
CA ALA A 93 8.62 -10.12 4.20
C ALA A 93 9.16 -11.02 5.31
N SER A 94 8.33 -11.28 6.32
CA SER A 94 8.58 -12.26 7.36
C SER A 94 7.57 -13.39 7.18
N VAL A 95 8.06 -14.60 6.90
CA VAL A 95 7.22 -15.77 6.61
C VAL A 95 7.54 -16.88 7.59
N ASP A 96 6.51 -17.35 8.29
CA ASP A 96 6.63 -18.53 9.14
C ASP A 96 6.51 -19.81 8.31
N VAL A 97 7.60 -20.56 8.26
CA VAL A 97 7.68 -21.88 7.63
C VAL A 97 7.63 -22.93 8.70
N THR A 98 6.59 -23.77 8.64
CA THR A 98 6.48 -24.93 9.53
C THR A 98 6.94 -26.18 8.79
N ILE A 99 8.03 -26.77 9.26
CA ILE A 99 8.52 -28.08 8.83
C ILE A 99 7.75 -29.13 9.64
N PRO A 100 6.84 -29.91 9.00
CA PRO A 100 6.05 -30.89 9.72
C PRO A 100 6.89 -32.06 10.22
N ALA A 101 6.41 -32.71 11.29
CA ALA A 101 7.00 -33.95 11.78
C ALA A 101 7.02 -35.04 10.69
N PHE A 102 8.11 -35.79 10.64
CA PHE A 102 8.33 -36.93 9.72
C PHE A 102 8.17 -36.65 8.23
N ALA A 103 8.17 -35.39 7.81
CA ALA A 103 7.85 -35.06 6.44
C ALA A 103 9.09 -35.08 5.52
N PRO A 104 8.90 -35.39 4.22
CA PRO A 104 10.00 -35.47 3.27
C PRO A 104 10.59 -34.09 3.01
N LEU A 105 11.93 -34.00 3.03
CA LEU A 105 12.67 -32.77 2.75
C LEU A 105 13.15 -32.72 1.29
N PRO A 106 13.23 -31.52 0.66
CA PRO A 106 12.84 -30.23 1.23
C PRO A 106 11.33 -29.93 1.13
N HIS A 107 10.82 -29.13 2.07
CA HIS A 107 9.46 -28.58 2.02
C HIS A 107 9.38 -27.38 1.08
N ARG A 108 8.39 -27.36 0.19
CA ARG A 108 8.18 -26.25 -0.73
C ARG A 108 7.21 -25.23 -0.13
N HIS A 109 7.64 -23.96 -0.11
CA HIS A 109 6.85 -22.81 0.32
C HIS A 109 7.11 -21.64 -0.62
N ASP A 110 6.32 -21.50 -1.67
CA ASP A 110 6.51 -20.39 -2.62
C ASP A 110 6.06 -19.06 -1.98
N ILE A 111 6.85 -18.01 -2.19
CA ILE A 111 6.70 -16.70 -1.55
C ILE A 111 6.59 -15.63 -2.63
N ALA A 112 5.56 -14.79 -2.55
CA ALA A 112 5.42 -13.62 -3.40
C ALA A 112 5.79 -12.35 -2.62
N LEU A 113 6.77 -11.58 -3.10
CA LEU A 113 7.17 -10.31 -2.50
C LEU A 113 6.44 -9.13 -3.14
N ARG A 114 6.06 -8.17 -2.29
CA ARG A 114 5.36 -6.94 -2.68
C ARG A 114 6.32 -5.87 -3.12
N ARG A 115 6.15 -5.33 -4.33
CA ARG A 115 6.92 -4.15 -4.79
C ARG A 115 6.73 -2.97 -3.84
N LEU A 116 7.78 -2.18 -3.66
CA LEU A 116 7.63 -0.86 -3.04
C LEU A 116 6.76 0.03 -3.94
N PRO A 117 5.82 0.81 -3.37
CA PRO A 117 4.98 1.66 -4.17
C PRO A 117 5.77 2.75 -4.87
N PHE A 118 5.45 2.98 -6.15
CA PHE A 118 6.03 4.07 -6.93
C PHE A 118 4.99 5.13 -7.29
N THR A 119 5.45 6.27 -7.80
CA THR A 119 4.60 7.38 -8.22
C THR A 119 4.62 7.49 -9.73
N MET A 120 3.44 7.53 -10.34
CA MET A 120 3.24 7.89 -11.74
C MET A 120 2.86 9.37 -11.85
N THR A 121 3.40 10.06 -12.84
CA THR A 121 3.09 11.47 -13.12
C THR A 121 2.90 11.67 -14.62
N GLY A 122 2.34 12.81 -15.00
CA GLY A 122 2.15 13.18 -16.40
C GLY A 122 1.16 14.31 -16.53
N ARG A 123 0.67 14.53 -17.77
CA ARG A 123 -0.32 15.55 -18.07
C ARG A 123 -1.47 15.00 -18.90
N VAL A 124 -2.64 15.60 -18.75
CA VAL A 124 -3.79 15.36 -19.61
C VAL A 124 -4.03 16.60 -20.46
N PHE A 125 -4.15 16.40 -21.76
CA PHE A 125 -4.45 17.41 -22.75
C PHE A 125 -5.79 17.09 -23.43
N GLY A 126 -6.60 18.11 -23.64
CA GLY A 126 -7.85 18.02 -24.40
C GLY A 126 -7.69 18.70 -25.75
N ARG A 127 -8.16 18.05 -26.82
CA ARG A 127 -8.23 18.68 -28.14
C ARG A 127 -9.32 19.75 -28.16
N SER A 128 -8.96 20.99 -28.43
CA SER A 128 -9.92 22.09 -28.57
C SER A 128 -10.84 21.90 -29.78
N ALA A 129 -12.06 22.42 -29.71
CA ALA A 129 -12.99 22.42 -30.83
C ALA A 129 -12.64 23.53 -31.83
N GLY A 130 -12.84 23.28 -33.14
CA GLY A 130 -12.71 24.30 -34.18
C GLY A 130 -11.83 23.89 -35.38
N PRO A 131 -11.64 24.79 -36.35
CA PRO A 131 -10.94 24.49 -37.61
C PRO A 131 -9.43 24.26 -37.45
N ASN A 132 -8.81 24.79 -36.38
CA ASN A 132 -7.40 24.61 -36.05
C ASN A 132 -7.25 24.13 -34.59
N PRO A 133 -7.53 22.84 -34.34
CA PRO A 133 -7.55 22.32 -32.97
C PRO A 133 -6.14 22.23 -32.39
N THR A 134 -6.01 22.72 -31.16
CA THR A 134 -4.82 22.63 -30.30
C THR A 134 -5.05 21.61 -29.19
N PHE A 135 -3.97 21.13 -28.58
CA PHE A 135 -4.04 20.33 -27.35
C PHE A 135 -3.70 21.23 -26.17
N ASP A 136 -4.71 21.57 -25.39
CA ASP A 136 -4.59 22.45 -24.23
C ASP A 136 -4.67 21.62 -22.95
N PRO A 137 -3.98 22.03 -21.86
CA PRO A 137 -4.05 21.31 -20.59
C PRO A 137 -5.49 21.19 -20.08
N LEU A 138 -5.87 19.98 -19.70
CA LEU A 138 -7.24 19.65 -19.30
C LEU A 138 -7.29 19.38 -17.80
N ALA A 139 -7.92 20.30 -17.06
CA ALA A 139 -8.13 20.16 -15.62
C ALA A 139 -9.36 19.29 -15.29
N GLY A 140 -9.30 18.55 -14.19
CA GLY A 140 -10.41 17.73 -13.69
C GLY A 140 -10.69 16.47 -14.49
N ALA A 141 -9.81 16.07 -15.41
CA ALA A 141 -9.89 14.74 -16.04
C ALA A 141 -9.64 13.66 -14.97
N ALA A 142 -10.47 12.63 -14.97
CA ALA A 142 -10.39 11.52 -14.04
C ALA A 142 -9.47 10.42 -14.59
N LEU A 143 -8.50 10.01 -13.78
CA LEU A 143 -7.61 8.89 -14.05
C LEU A 143 -7.97 7.73 -13.13
N THR A 144 -8.24 6.57 -13.71
CA THR A 144 -8.74 5.39 -13.01
C THR A 144 -8.00 4.15 -13.52
N ILE A 145 -8.09 3.04 -12.79
CA ILE A 145 -7.64 1.75 -13.31
C ILE A 145 -8.87 1.01 -13.81
N SER A 146 -8.80 0.56 -15.06
CA SER A 146 -9.86 -0.21 -15.69
C SER A 146 -10.11 -1.49 -14.88
N PRO A 147 -11.37 -1.83 -14.60
CA PRO A 147 -11.71 -2.94 -13.71
C PRO A 147 -11.68 -4.29 -14.44
N ILE A 148 -10.66 -4.52 -15.27
CA ILE A 148 -10.48 -5.80 -15.94
C ILE A 148 -10.15 -6.81 -14.84
N PRO A 149 -10.99 -7.85 -14.63
CA PRO A 149 -10.73 -8.82 -13.59
C PRO A 149 -9.38 -9.49 -13.84
N ALA A 150 -8.55 -9.57 -12.80
CA ALA A 150 -7.38 -10.44 -12.84
C ALA A 150 -7.84 -11.90 -13.02
N ALA A 151 -6.92 -12.81 -13.36
CA ALA A 151 -7.24 -14.23 -13.53
C ALA A 151 -7.94 -14.87 -12.31
N GLY A 152 -7.78 -14.28 -11.11
CA GLY A 152 -8.46 -14.68 -9.87
C GLY A 152 -9.79 -13.97 -9.57
N GLY A 153 -10.32 -13.15 -10.48
CA GLY A 153 -11.55 -12.37 -10.27
C GLY A 153 -11.37 -11.08 -9.48
N GLU A 154 -10.13 -10.72 -9.13
CA GLU A 154 -9.82 -9.48 -8.41
C GLU A 154 -10.07 -8.24 -9.27
N LEU A 155 -10.74 -7.25 -8.70
CA LEU A 155 -11.02 -5.97 -9.33
C LEU A 155 -10.15 -4.88 -8.71
N PRO A 156 -9.26 -4.23 -9.48
CA PRO A 156 -8.43 -3.16 -8.95
C PRO A 156 -9.25 -1.89 -8.75
N LEU A 157 -9.06 -1.25 -7.59
CA LEU A 157 -9.58 0.07 -7.31
C LEU A 157 -8.43 1.03 -7.03
N LEU A 158 -8.40 2.13 -7.79
CA LEU A 158 -7.49 3.24 -7.51
C LEU A 158 -8.09 4.22 -6.52
N LEU A 159 -7.45 4.34 -5.36
CA LEU A 159 -7.62 5.42 -4.41
C LEU A 159 -6.86 6.65 -4.90
N ARG A 160 -7.43 7.84 -4.70
CA ARG A 160 -6.73 9.09 -5.03
C ARG A 160 -5.46 9.29 -4.18
N GLN A 161 -5.53 8.81 -2.94
CA GLN A 161 -4.49 8.92 -1.94
C GLN A 161 -4.09 7.51 -1.51
N PRO A 162 -2.80 7.22 -1.33
CA PRO A 162 -2.36 5.95 -0.77
C PRO A 162 -2.95 5.68 0.61
N LEU A 163 -3.06 4.40 0.96
CA LEU A 163 -3.34 3.96 2.32
C LEU A 163 -2.28 4.51 3.27
N ARG A 164 -2.71 5.09 4.39
CA ARG A 164 -1.78 5.60 5.40
C ARG A 164 -1.19 4.51 6.28
N ALA A 165 -1.99 3.47 6.52
CA ALA A 165 -1.65 2.33 7.35
C ALA A 165 -2.10 1.08 6.62
N ASP A 166 -1.54 -0.06 7.00
CA ASP A 166 -1.98 -1.35 6.49
C ASP A 166 -3.49 -1.54 6.75
N ALA A 167 -4.12 -2.32 5.88
CA ALA A 167 -5.50 -2.73 6.03
C ALA A 167 -5.54 -4.25 6.15
N GLY A 168 -6.20 -4.73 7.21
CA GLY A 168 -6.38 -6.16 7.41
C GLY A 168 -7.18 -6.79 6.26
N ALA A 169 -6.99 -8.08 6.03
CA ALA A 169 -7.69 -8.82 4.97
C ALA A 169 -9.22 -8.85 5.15
N ALA A 170 -9.73 -8.56 6.36
CA ALA A 170 -11.16 -8.44 6.65
C ALA A 170 -11.70 -7.01 6.45
N ALA A 171 -10.86 -6.04 6.08
CA ALA A 171 -11.32 -4.69 5.86
C ALA A 171 -12.22 -4.62 4.63
N THR A 172 -13.24 -3.78 4.73
CA THR A 172 -14.25 -3.59 3.69
C THR A 172 -14.23 -2.16 3.22
N ILE A 173 -14.55 -1.95 1.94
CA ILE A 173 -14.67 -0.62 1.36
C ILE A 173 -16.07 -0.41 0.80
N ARG A 174 -16.66 0.73 1.11
CA ARG A 174 -18.00 1.10 0.63
C ARG A 174 -18.11 2.60 0.38
N ARG A 175 -19.04 3.01 -0.47
CA ARG A 175 -19.36 4.42 -0.64
C ARG A 175 -20.17 4.98 0.52
N ARG A 176 -19.89 6.23 0.85
CA ARG A 176 -20.71 7.07 1.72
C ARG A 176 -21.01 8.38 1.00
N ALA A 177 -22.29 8.77 1.00
CA ALA A 177 -22.67 10.08 0.50
C ALA A 177 -22.06 11.18 1.38
N ILE A 178 -21.74 12.34 0.81
CA ILE A 178 -21.28 13.52 1.53
C ILE A 178 -22.07 14.73 1.04
N ALA A 179 -22.51 15.57 1.97
CA ALA A 179 -23.18 16.83 1.67
C ALA A 179 -22.25 17.99 2.02
N PRO A 180 -21.88 18.87 1.08
CA PRO A 180 -20.95 19.96 1.34
C PRO A 180 -21.55 20.98 2.31
N LEU A 181 -20.69 21.52 3.17
CA LEU A 181 -20.95 22.64 4.08
C LEU A 181 -20.03 23.81 3.71
N ALA A 182 -20.28 24.99 4.30
CA ALA A 182 -19.38 26.13 4.12
C ALA A 182 -17.96 25.77 4.60
N SER A 183 -16.94 26.07 3.81
CA SER A 183 -15.54 25.79 4.19
C SER A 183 -15.09 26.70 5.34
N VAL A 184 -14.08 26.25 6.09
CA VAL A 184 -13.41 27.00 7.17
C VAL A 184 -11.92 27.10 6.86
N ALA A 185 -11.17 27.94 7.56
CA ALA A 185 -9.72 28.03 7.43
C ALA A 185 -9.00 27.52 8.67
N ALA A 186 -7.87 26.85 8.45
CA ALA A 186 -6.95 26.53 9.53
C ALA A 186 -6.35 27.81 10.11
N ILE A 187 -6.29 27.88 11.43
CA ILE A 187 -5.73 29.03 12.13
C ILE A 187 -4.21 28.91 12.30
N ASP A 188 -3.77 27.74 12.76
CA ASP A 188 -2.39 27.44 13.09
C ASP A 188 -1.91 26.25 12.24
N ASP A 189 -0.59 26.12 12.09
CA ASP A 189 -0.01 24.94 11.46
C ASP A 189 -0.32 23.69 12.30
N ALA A 190 -0.74 22.61 11.65
CA ALA A 190 -0.94 21.31 12.26
C ALA A 190 -0.16 20.23 11.50
N LEU A 191 0.71 19.52 12.22
CA LEU A 191 1.58 18.49 11.65
C LEU A 191 0.82 17.19 11.41
N ALA A 192 1.28 16.41 10.44
CA ALA A 192 0.80 15.04 10.23
C ALA A 192 0.92 14.24 11.53
N GLY A 193 -0.13 13.48 11.87
CA GLY A 193 -0.23 12.71 13.11
C GLY A 193 -0.87 13.44 14.29
N GLN A 194 -0.99 14.78 14.25
CA GLN A 194 -1.69 15.51 15.32
C GLN A 194 -3.20 15.28 15.24
N ALA A 195 -3.84 15.07 16.40
CA ALA A 195 -5.29 14.88 16.52
C ALA A 195 -6.04 16.18 16.87
N LEU A 196 -5.35 17.33 16.77
CA LEU A 196 -5.89 18.65 17.07
C LEU A 196 -5.73 19.55 15.84
N LEU A 197 -6.78 20.33 15.53
CA LEU A 197 -6.75 21.30 14.44
C LEU A 197 -7.52 22.57 14.83
N ALA A 198 -6.85 23.71 14.85
CA ALA A 198 -7.47 25.01 15.15
C ALA A 198 -8.09 25.60 13.88
N ILE A 199 -9.33 26.09 13.99
CA ILE A 199 -10.11 26.64 12.87
C ILE A 199 -10.71 28.01 13.20
N ASP A 200 -10.87 28.85 12.17
CA ASP A 200 -11.30 30.25 12.27
C ASP A 200 -12.75 30.41 12.70
N ASP A 201 -13.61 29.47 12.30
CA ASP A 201 -15.04 29.48 12.62
C ASP A 201 -15.57 28.07 12.96
N GLY A 202 -15.81 27.84 14.25
CA GLY A 202 -16.46 26.63 14.76
C GLY A 202 -17.97 26.59 14.55
N SER A 203 -18.59 27.65 14.03
CA SER A 203 -20.05 27.71 13.85
C SER A 203 -20.52 26.65 12.86
N GLY A 204 -21.48 25.84 13.31
CA GLY A 204 -22.03 24.73 12.52
C GLY A 204 -21.09 23.53 12.34
N VAL A 205 -19.93 23.51 13.00
CA VAL A 205 -19.13 22.29 13.13
C VAL A 205 -19.76 21.38 14.18
N ALA A 206 -19.85 20.10 13.86
CA ALA A 206 -20.40 19.08 14.76
C ALA A 206 -19.59 17.78 14.67
N ASP A 207 -19.67 16.99 15.73
CA ASP A 207 -19.07 15.66 15.82
C ASP A 207 -19.55 14.76 14.67
N GLY A 208 -18.64 13.95 14.13
CA GLY A 208 -18.87 13.09 12.97
C GLY A 208 -18.82 13.81 11.62
N GLN A 209 -18.61 15.13 11.55
CA GLN A 209 -18.39 15.81 10.27
C GLN A 209 -17.04 15.44 9.67
N LEU A 210 -16.98 15.42 8.34
CA LEU A 210 -15.75 15.16 7.59
C LEU A 210 -15.13 16.48 7.15
N LEU A 211 -13.82 16.57 7.34
CA LEU A 211 -12.96 17.63 6.87
C LEU A 211 -12.14 17.09 5.71
N ARG A 212 -12.03 17.85 4.61
CA ARG A 212 -11.10 17.55 3.53
C ARG A 212 -10.11 18.68 3.38
N VAL A 213 -8.83 18.35 3.49
CA VAL A 213 -7.74 19.32 3.53
C VAL A 213 -6.71 19.03 2.44
N GLY A 214 -6.08 20.08 1.92
CA GLY A 214 -4.95 19.97 1.00
C GLY A 214 -5.31 20.12 -0.49
N PRO A 215 -4.30 20.14 -1.37
CA PRO A 215 -4.47 20.25 -2.82
C PRO A 215 -4.94 18.91 -3.41
N ASN A 216 -5.62 18.91 -4.56
CA ASN A 216 -6.26 17.73 -5.15
C ASN A 216 -5.42 16.44 -5.12
N HIS A 217 -4.13 16.53 -5.41
CA HIS A 217 -3.19 15.41 -5.50
C HIS A 217 -2.58 14.94 -4.16
N ARG A 218 -2.87 15.65 -3.05
CA ARG A 218 -2.46 15.31 -1.67
C ARG A 218 -3.60 15.58 -0.68
N ARG A 219 -4.85 15.51 -1.15
CA ARG A 219 -6.01 15.75 -0.30
C ARG A 219 -6.10 14.64 0.72
N PHE A 220 -6.55 14.94 1.92
CA PHE A 220 -6.85 13.91 2.88
C PHE A 220 -8.06 14.29 3.71
N TYR A 221 -8.66 13.27 4.29
CA TYR A 221 -9.82 13.41 5.14
C TYR A 221 -9.43 13.31 6.61
N ALA A 222 -10.19 14.00 7.45
CA ALA A 222 -10.22 13.80 8.89
C ALA A 222 -11.69 13.85 9.35
N GLU A 223 -12.03 13.12 10.41
CA GLU A 223 -13.36 13.15 11.00
C GLU A 223 -13.30 13.85 12.36
N VAL A 224 -14.26 14.75 12.60
CA VAL A 224 -14.37 15.50 13.85
C VAL A 224 -14.83 14.57 14.95
N ALA A 225 -14.01 14.37 15.97
CA ALA A 225 -14.42 13.68 17.19
C ALA A 225 -15.16 14.63 18.13
N GLN A 226 -14.66 15.85 18.31
CA GLN A 226 -15.26 16.86 19.18
C GLN A 226 -14.89 18.28 18.75
N LEU A 227 -15.81 19.22 18.94
CA LEU A 227 -15.55 20.66 18.91
C LEU A 227 -15.34 21.21 20.32
N ILE A 228 -14.24 21.95 20.55
CA ILE A 228 -13.98 22.67 21.80
C ILE A 228 -13.67 24.16 21.51
N ALA A 229 -13.99 25.02 22.47
CA ALA A 229 -13.64 26.44 22.38
C ALA A 229 -12.12 26.61 22.32
N HIS A 230 -11.65 27.52 21.47
CA HIS A 230 -10.22 27.80 21.39
C HIS A 230 -9.73 28.45 22.70
N PRO A 231 -8.67 27.93 23.37
CA PRO A 231 -8.22 28.46 24.66
C PRO A 231 -7.71 29.90 24.58
N ASP A 232 -6.99 30.23 23.50
CA ASP A 232 -6.30 31.51 23.36
C ASP A 232 -6.97 32.50 22.40
N ARG A 233 -8.15 32.17 21.84
CA ARG A 233 -8.81 32.99 20.82
C ARG A 233 -10.30 33.12 21.13
N PRO A 234 -10.88 34.33 20.99
CA PRO A 234 -12.31 34.53 21.18
C PRO A 234 -13.10 33.80 20.08
N ALA A 235 -14.35 33.46 20.39
CA ALA A 235 -15.30 32.96 19.41
C ALA A 235 -15.38 33.91 18.18
N PRO A 236 -15.58 33.38 16.95
CA PRO A 236 -16.00 32.02 16.63
C PRO A 236 -14.87 30.99 16.49
N ALA A 237 -13.62 31.36 16.75
CA ALA A 237 -12.49 30.43 16.66
C ALA A 237 -12.68 29.21 17.57
N ALA A 238 -12.29 28.03 17.07
CA ALA A 238 -12.45 26.78 17.77
C ALA A 238 -11.27 25.83 17.55
N LEU A 239 -11.18 24.81 18.39
CA LEU A 239 -10.22 23.73 18.28
C LEU A 239 -10.98 22.42 18.08
N LEU A 240 -10.63 21.68 17.03
CA LEU A 240 -11.21 20.38 16.71
C LEU A 240 -10.33 19.28 17.31
N THR A 241 -10.94 18.32 17.98
CA THR A 241 -10.33 17.00 18.18
C THR A 241 -10.79 16.08 17.06
N LEU A 242 -9.87 15.25 16.57
CA LEU A 242 -10.09 14.36 15.43
C LEU A 242 -10.16 12.91 15.91
N THR A 243 -10.95 12.07 15.22
CA THR A 243 -11.05 10.63 15.53
C THR A 243 -9.73 9.90 15.31
N GLU A 244 -8.93 10.39 14.35
CA GLU A 244 -7.55 9.99 14.09
C GLU A 244 -6.68 11.23 13.87
N GLY A 245 -5.36 11.08 14.08
CA GLY A 245 -4.43 12.15 13.74
C GLY A 245 -4.48 12.51 12.25
N LEU A 246 -4.10 13.74 11.87
CA LEU A 246 -4.10 14.21 10.49
C LEU A 246 -3.22 13.33 9.58
N ALA A 247 -3.70 13.00 8.39
CA ALA A 247 -2.95 12.19 7.41
C ALA A 247 -1.86 12.99 6.67
N GLY A 248 -1.93 14.32 6.71
CA GLY A 248 -0.92 15.22 6.18
C GLY A 248 -0.78 16.47 7.03
N THR A 249 0.13 17.35 6.64
CA THR A 249 0.32 18.64 7.31
C THR A 249 -0.71 19.64 6.79
N VAL A 250 -1.26 20.46 7.69
CA VAL A 250 -2.17 21.57 7.40
C VAL A 250 -1.42 22.86 7.72
N GLY A 251 -1.28 23.74 6.74
CA GLY A 251 -0.68 25.06 6.96
C GLY A 251 -1.71 26.06 7.47
N ALA A 252 -1.26 27.04 8.23
CA ALA A 252 -2.07 28.19 8.63
C ALA A 252 -2.68 28.90 7.40
N GLY A 253 -3.95 29.25 7.49
CA GLY A 253 -4.74 29.84 6.41
C GLY A 253 -5.22 28.85 5.34
N ALA A 254 -4.89 27.55 5.44
CA ALA A 254 -5.38 26.56 4.49
C ALA A 254 -6.91 26.41 4.57
N MET A 255 -7.58 26.49 3.42
CA MET A 255 -9.02 26.21 3.34
C MET A 255 -9.29 24.73 3.56
N ILE A 256 -10.31 24.46 4.37
CA ILE A 256 -10.79 23.14 4.76
C ILE A 256 -12.24 23.01 4.30
N ASP A 257 -12.48 22.09 3.37
CA ASP A 257 -13.85 21.75 2.96
C ASP A 257 -14.51 20.92 4.07
N ARG A 258 -15.74 21.25 4.43
CA ARG A 258 -16.53 20.52 5.44
C ARG A 258 -17.66 19.74 4.78
N PHE A 259 -17.99 18.58 5.34
CA PHE A 259 -19.08 17.74 4.87
C PHE A 259 -19.86 17.09 6.01
N ASN A 260 -21.19 17.04 5.85
CA ASN A 260 -22.00 16.11 6.62
C ASN A 260 -21.96 14.74 5.92
N PRO A 261 -21.61 13.67 6.63
CA PRO A 261 -21.67 12.35 6.05
C PRO A 261 -23.13 11.87 5.97
N GLY A 262 -23.52 11.37 4.81
CA GLY A 262 -24.81 10.74 4.58
C GLY A 262 -24.76 9.22 4.83
N GLY A 263 -25.79 8.54 4.32
CA GLY A 263 -25.89 7.08 4.36
C GLY A 263 -24.87 6.40 3.46
N PHE A 264 -24.57 5.14 3.79
CA PHE A 264 -23.81 4.26 2.91
C PHE A 264 -24.67 3.85 1.71
N SER A 265 -24.06 3.76 0.53
CA SER A 265 -24.73 3.37 -0.72
C SER A 265 -23.95 2.28 -1.45
N GLY A 266 -24.63 1.61 -2.40
CA GLY A 266 -24.03 0.59 -3.26
C GLY A 266 -23.58 -0.68 -2.54
N SER A 267 -22.89 -1.53 -3.31
CA SER A 267 -22.19 -2.73 -2.87
C SER A 267 -21.04 -2.40 -1.92
N THR A 268 -20.78 -3.32 -1.00
CA THR A 268 -19.53 -3.38 -0.24
C THR A 268 -18.54 -4.22 -1.04
N GLY A 269 -17.31 -3.72 -1.20
CA GLY A 269 -16.18 -4.52 -1.68
C GLY A 269 -15.37 -5.02 -0.49
N ASN A 270 -15.01 -6.29 -0.49
CA ASN A 270 -14.06 -6.87 0.45
C ASN A 270 -12.65 -6.79 -0.15
N LEU A 271 -11.66 -6.44 0.67
CA LEU A 271 -10.26 -6.55 0.24
C LEU A 271 -9.94 -8.00 -0.10
N ILE A 272 -9.35 -8.21 -1.28
CA ILE A 272 -8.70 -9.48 -1.60
C ILE A 272 -7.22 -9.33 -1.29
N GLY A 273 -6.68 -10.19 -0.43
CA GLY A 273 -5.30 -10.12 0.03
C GLY A 273 -5.00 -8.91 0.94
N ALA A 274 -3.76 -8.81 1.38
CA ALA A 274 -3.30 -7.67 2.18
C ALA A 274 -3.22 -6.39 1.32
N ALA A 275 -3.51 -5.25 1.93
CA ALA A 275 -3.25 -3.93 1.35
C ALA A 275 -2.38 -3.13 2.32
N HIS A 276 -1.25 -2.63 1.84
CA HIS A 276 -0.22 -2.06 2.69
C HIS A 276 -0.20 -0.53 2.65
N ALA A 277 0.30 0.07 3.73
CA ALA A 277 0.56 1.51 3.83
C ALA A 277 1.45 1.97 2.67
N GLY A 278 1.03 3.03 1.99
CA GLY A 278 1.68 3.58 0.80
C GLY A 278 1.11 3.04 -0.52
N GLU A 279 0.21 2.06 -0.51
CA GLU A 279 -0.48 1.58 -1.71
C GLU A 279 -1.74 2.38 -1.99
N ALA A 280 -1.95 2.80 -3.23
CA ALA A 280 -3.20 3.42 -3.67
C ALA A 280 -4.06 2.47 -4.51
N VAL A 281 -3.49 1.35 -4.95
CA VAL A 281 -4.20 0.34 -5.73
C VAL A 281 -4.51 -0.83 -4.80
N ILE A 282 -5.79 -1.04 -4.54
CA ILE A 282 -6.28 -2.15 -3.74
C ILE A 282 -7.09 -3.12 -4.62
N SER A 283 -7.01 -4.42 -4.33
CA SER A 283 -7.86 -5.42 -5.01
C SER A 283 -9.11 -5.69 -4.21
N LEU A 284 -10.25 -5.79 -4.90
CA LEU A 284 -11.57 -6.04 -4.33
C LEU A 284 -12.27 -7.20 -5.04
N ASP A 285 -13.20 -7.85 -4.35
CA ASP A 285 -14.11 -8.83 -4.97
C ASP A 285 -15.26 -8.18 -5.74
N ALA A 286 -15.62 -6.95 -5.36
CA ALA A 286 -16.62 -6.13 -6.00
C ALA A 286 -16.24 -4.65 -5.88
N LEU A 287 -16.38 -3.89 -6.98
CA LEU A 287 -16.19 -2.45 -6.90
C LEU A 287 -17.39 -1.78 -6.19
N PRO A 288 -17.14 -0.83 -5.28
CA PRO A 288 -18.19 0.03 -4.75
C PRO A 288 -18.85 0.82 -5.86
N ALA A 289 -20.12 1.17 -5.69
CA ALA A 289 -20.85 2.02 -6.64
C ALA A 289 -20.13 3.36 -6.90
N ALA A 290 -20.47 4.04 -8.00
CA ALA A 290 -19.93 5.35 -8.31
C ALA A 290 -20.49 6.46 -7.40
N GLY A 291 -19.70 7.54 -7.20
CA GLY A 291 -20.09 8.75 -6.46
C GLY A 291 -19.79 8.71 -4.96
N GLY A 292 -19.66 9.89 -4.33
CA GLY A 292 -19.36 10.04 -2.89
C GLY A 292 -17.92 9.72 -2.50
N VAL A 293 -17.67 9.60 -1.20
CA VAL A 293 -16.36 9.21 -0.62
C VAL A 293 -16.30 7.71 -0.42
N LEU A 294 -15.12 7.11 -0.57
CA LEU A 294 -14.87 5.72 -0.19
C LEU A 294 -14.54 5.66 1.30
N VAL A 295 -15.12 4.69 2.00
CA VAL A 295 -14.87 4.45 3.42
C VAL A 295 -14.33 3.04 3.58
N LEU A 296 -13.07 2.94 3.99
CA LEU A 296 -12.42 1.71 4.39
C LEU A 296 -12.69 1.47 5.88
N ARG A 297 -13.32 0.33 6.19
CA ARG A 297 -13.71 -0.06 7.54
C ARG A 297 -13.06 -1.35 7.96
N GLU A 298 -12.55 -1.35 9.18
CA GLU A 298 -11.91 -2.49 9.82
C GLU A 298 -12.33 -2.54 11.29
N ALA A 299 -12.64 -3.74 11.79
CA ALA A 299 -13.13 -3.88 13.15
C ALA A 299 -12.08 -3.42 14.17
N GLY A 300 -12.50 -2.55 15.10
CA GLY A 300 -11.61 -1.99 16.12
C GLY A 300 -10.72 -0.84 15.64
N GLN A 301 -10.84 -0.41 14.38
CA GLN A 301 -10.16 0.76 13.84
C GLN A 301 -11.18 1.84 13.45
N PRO A 302 -10.82 3.13 13.51
CA PRO A 302 -11.63 4.21 12.96
C PRO A 302 -11.86 4.07 11.44
N ASP A 303 -12.94 4.67 10.96
CA ASP A 303 -13.26 4.73 9.53
C ASP A 303 -12.20 5.56 8.78
N ARG A 304 -11.65 5.01 7.69
CA ARG A 304 -10.65 5.69 6.85
C ARG A 304 -11.28 6.14 5.53
N TYR A 305 -11.20 7.42 5.22
CA TYR A 305 -11.91 8.04 4.10
C TYR A 305 -10.97 8.38 2.94
N HIS A 306 -11.37 8.00 1.72
CA HIS A 306 -10.59 8.17 0.51
C HIS A 306 -11.45 8.71 -0.63
N ASP A 307 -10.89 9.59 -1.44
CA ASP A 307 -11.45 9.86 -2.77
C ASP A 307 -11.13 8.70 -3.71
N ALA A 308 -12.04 8.42 -4.63
CA ALA A 308 -11.74 7.53 -5.76
C ALA A 308 -11.03 8.33 -6.87
N GLN A 309 -10.17 7.63 -7.62
CA GLN A 309 -9.56 8.10 -8.87
C GLN A 309 -8.60 9.30 -8.68
N ALA A 310 -7.56 9.39 -9.50
CA ALA A 310 -6.75 10.59 -9.57
C ALA A 310 -7.47 11.65 -10.43
N LEU A 311 -7.17 12.93 -10.21
CA LEU A 311 -7.68 14.03 -11.03
C LEU A 311 -6.52 14.87 -11.55
N SER A 312 -6.59 15.29 -12.81
CA SER A 312 -5.68 16.30 -13.34
C SER A 312 -5.94 17.67 -12.69
N GLY A 313 -4.85 18.39 -12.45
CA GLY A 313 -4.81 19.75 -11.91
C GLY A 313 -5.06 20.81 -12.98
N PRO A 314 -5.01 22.10 -12.60
CA PRO A 314 -5.25 23.23 -13.50
C PRO A 314 -4.34 23.25 -14.75
N ASN A 315 -3.13 22.70 -14.67
CA ASN A 315 -2.19 22.62 -15.79
C ASN A 315 -2.21 21.24 -16.47
N GLY A 316 -3.29 20.48 -16.31
CA GLY A 316 -3.42 19.11 -16.79
C GLY A 316 -2.55 18.10 -16.05
N ASP A 317 -1.70 18.54 -15.12
CA ASP A 317 -0.78 17.71 -14.37
C ASP A 317 -1.52 16.74 -13.45
N TYR A 318 -1.09 15.48 -13.42
CA TYR A 318 -1.63 14.50 -12.50
C TYR A 318 -0.51 13.77 -11.77
N LEU A 319 -0.88 13.18 -10.64
CA LEU A 319 -0.03 12.33 -9.84
C LEU A 319 -0.85 11.17 -9.31
N ILE A 320 -0.33 9.95 -9.51
CA ILE A 320 -0.85 8.72 -8.91
C ILE A 320 0.28 8.13 -8.06
N ALA A 321 0.25 8.40 -6.76
CA ALA A 321 1.16 7.77 -5.81
C ALA A 321 0.65 6.39 -5.46
N GLY A 322 1.55 5.47 -5.12
CA GLY A 322 1.17 4.21 -4.49
C GLY A 322 0.87 3.06 -5.44
N MET A 323 1.44 3.08 -6.65
CA MET A 323 1.34 1.97 -7.60
C MET A 323 2.28 0.84 -7.16
N ALA A 324 1.74 -0.34 -6.84
CA ALA A 324 2.56 -1.48 -6.36
C ALA A 324 2.07 -2.86 -6.82
N ARG A 325 0.75 -3.01 -7.01
CA ARG A 325 0.07 -4.31 -7.09
C ARG A 325 -0.25 -4.81 -8.50
N ILE A 326 -0.06 -3.97 -9.51
CA ILE A 326 -0.37 -4.32 -10.90
C ILE A 326 0.85 -4.03 -11.74
N ASP A 327 1.31 -5.05 -12.47
CA ASP A 327 2.45 -4.92 -13.37
C ASP A 327 2.09 -4.13 -14.63
N ALA A 328 0.96 -4.44 -15.26
CA ALA A 328 0.50 -3.74 -16.46
C ALA A 328 -0.89 -3.12 -16.25
N PRO A 329 -1.02 -2.03 -15.47
CA PRO A 329 -2.31 -1.39 -15.25
C PRO A 329 -2.88 -0.81 -16.56
N ALA A 330 -4.10 -1.20 -16.88
CA ALA A 330 -4.92 -0.52 -17.87
C ALA A 330 -5.46 0.78 -17.25
N ILE A 331 -4.83 1.90 -17.57
CA ILE A 331 -5.23 3.22 -17.05
C ILE A 331 -6.27 3.81 -17.99
N GLU A 332 -7.39 4.21 -17.42
CA GLU A 332 -8.49 4.88 -18.11
C GLU A 332 -8.48 6.37 -17.74
N VAL A 333 -8.51 7.23 -18.75
CA VAL A 333 -8.61 8.68 -18.59
C VAL A 333 -9.89 9.18 -19.25
N SER A 334 -10.72 9.87 -18.47
CA SER A 334 -12.01 10.38 -18.92
C SER A 334 -12.23 11.83 -18.48
N ALA A 335 -12.97 12.59 -19.28
CA ALA A 335 -13.37 13.95 -18.97
C ALA A 335 -14.70 14.27 -19.68
N ALA A 336 -15.51 15.16 -19.10
CA ALA A 336 -16.77 15.56 -19.71
C ALA A 336 -16.52 16.22 -21.08
N GLY A 337 -17.27 15.78 -22.10
CA GLY A 337 -17.11 16.28 -23.47
C GLY A 337 -15.95 15.67 -24.26
N PHE A 338 -15.29 14.64 -23.72
CA PHE A 338 -14.24 13.88 -24.40
C PHE A 338 -14.53 12.39 -24.39
N THR A 339 -14.09 11.70 -25.44
CA THR A 339 -14.06 10.25 -25.50
C THR A 339 -13.01 9.72 -24.51
N THR A 340 -13.41 8.74 -23.70
CA THR A 340 -12.53 8.02 -22.77
C THR A 340 -11.38 7.35 -23.52
N ASN A 341 -10.17 7.51 -23.01
CA ASN A 341 -8.97 6.86 -23.54
C ASN A 341 -8.44 5.85 -22.51
N THR A 342 -8.16 4.62 -22.95
CA THR A 342 -7.61 3.56 -22.10
C THR A 342 -6.31 3.06 -22.72
N SER A 343 -5.26 2.96 -21.91
CA SER A 343 -3.97 2.42 -22.34
C SER A 343 -3.33 1.60 -21.24
N THR A 344 -2.67 0.52 -21.63
CA THR A 344 -1.94 -0.38 -20.72
C THR A 344 -0.46 -0.07 -20.80
N TYR A 345 0.17 0.10 -19.64
CA TYR A 345 1.60 0.35 -19.53
C TYR A 345 2.22 -0.61 -18.53
N GLU A 346 3.37 -1.19 -18.87
CA GLU A 346 4.17 -1.95 -17.90
C GLU A 346 4.70 -1.01 -16.80
N ALA A 347 4.81 -1.53 -15.58
CA ALA A 347 5.21 -0.77 -14.41
C ALA A 347 6.61 -0.16 -14.58
N ASP A 348 7.52 -0.86 -15.26
CA ASP A 348 8.86 -0.35 -15.58
C ASP A 348 8.79 0.89 -16.50
N HIS A 349 7.86 0.91 -17.46
CA HIS A 349 7.63 2.08 -18.30
C HIS A 349 7.08 3.26 -17.47
N LEU A 350 6.11 2.99 -16.59
CA LEU A 350 5.53 4.01 -15.71
C LEU A 350 6.54 4.60 -14.72
N ARG A 351 7.60 3.85 -14.37
CA ARG A 351 8.70 4.31 -13.53
C ARG A 351 9.74 5.13 -14.29
N ALA A 352 9.86 4.92 -15.61
CA ALA A 352 10.90 5.54 -16.43
C ALA A 352 10.65 7.03 -16.70
N GLY A 353 9.40 7.50 -16.68
CA GLY A 353 9.09 8.90 -16.97
C GLY A 353 7.60 9.25 -16.90
N PRO A 354 7.27 10.52 -17.21
CA PRO A 354 5.89 10.98 -17.25
C PRO A 354 5.11 10.35 -18.41
N VAL A 355 3.82 10.11 -18.20
CA VAL A 355 2.90 9.59 -19.22
C VAL A 355 1.84 10.64 -19.55
N ASP A 356 1.86 11.16 -20.77
CA ASP A 356 0.90 12.18 -21.20
C ASP A 356 -0.28 11.57 -21.95
N TRP A 357 -1.45 12.16 -21.72
CA TRP A 357 -2.72 11.72 -22.29
C TRP A 357 -3.28 12.79 -23.21
N TYR A 358 -3.79 12.37 -24.35
CA TYR A 358 -4.42 13.24 -25.34
C TYR A 358 -5.85 12.76 -25.57
N LEU A 359 -6.81 13.54 -25.09
CA LEU A 359 -8.23 13.27 -25.24
C LEU A 359 -8.80 14.00 -26.47
N VAL A 360 -9.70 13.32 -27.17
CA VAL A 360 -10.45 13.88 -28.30
C VAL A 360 -11.94 13.85 -27.98
N PRO A 361 -12.73 14.85 -28.46
CA PRO A 361 -14.18 14.89 -28.26
C PRO A 361 -14.89 13.59 -28.64
#